data_AF-A0A7S1DP02-F1
#
_entry.id   AF-A0A7S1DP02-F1
#
_cell.length_a   1.000
_cell.length_b   1.000
_cell.length_c   1.000
_cell.angle_alpha   90.00
_cell.angle_beta   90.00
_cell.angle_gamma   90.00
#
_symmetry.space_group_name_H-M   'P 1'
#
loop_
_entity.id
_entity.type
_entity.pdbx_description
1 polymer ?
#
loop_
_entity_poly.entity_id
_entity_poly.type
_entity_poly.pdbx_seq_one_letter_code
_entity_poly.pdbx_strand_id
1 'polypeptide(L)'
;FLTSLRDKRWATRLIQGFFEQRTVGVLSSRLVLTLIARRTCNFAGTRYLRRGVTFEGHAANEVETEQMLSEPGVGSRTMRTSYVQLRASVPLFWSQVTDAMTPKPDIVLHHFDPLFEATQAHFSSLLRRYAAPIYVVNLVKQKEKHPRESKLGGALEEALQHI
;
A
#
# COMPACT_ATOMS: atom_id res chain seq x y z
N PHE A 1 13.50 -10.61 15.51
CA PHE A 1 12.92 -11.78 16.19
C PHE A 1 12.73 -13.00 15.27
N LEU A 2 12.04 -12.93 14.11
CA LEU A 2 11.82 -14.12 13.25
C LEU A 2 13.02 -14.56 12.39
N THR A 3 13.99 -13.69 12.12
CA THR A 3 15.23 -14.03 11.41
C THR A 3 16.24 -14.82 12.27
N SER A 4 15.98 -14.95 13.58
CA SER A 4 16.87 -15.58 14.57
C SER A 4 16.45 -17.02 14.95
N LEU A 5 15.33 -17.52 14.44
CA LEU A 5 14.90 -18.89 14.75
C LEU A 5 15.82 -19.89 14.02
N ARG A 6 16.61 -20.63 14.81
CA ARG A 6 17.54 -21.65 14.30
C ARG A 6 16.81 -22.79 13.55
N ASP A 7 15.57 -23.11 13.94
CA ASP A 7 14.78 -24.14 13.29
C ASP A 7 13.54 -23.53 12.61
N LYS A 8 13.62 -23.35 11.29
CA LYS A 8 12.54 -22.80 10.47
C LYS A 8 11.35 -23.75 10.33
N ARG A 9 11.48 -25.03 10.71
CA ARG A 9 10.38 -26.02 10.61
C ARG A 9 9.21 -25.69 11.54
N TRP A 10 9.47 -24.94 12.61
CA TRP A 10 8.46 -24.56 13.62
C TRP A 10 7.85 -23.17 13.35
N ALA A 11 8.26 -22.49 12.28
CA ALA A 11 7.86 -21.11 12.00
C ALA A 11 7.03 -21.02 10.71
N THR A 12 5.71 -20.93 10.84
CA THR A 12 4.80 -20.66 9.71
C THR A 12 4.54 -19.17 9.57
N ARG A 13 4.67 -18.64 8.35
CA ARG A 13 4.33 -17.25 8.04
C ARG A 13 2.83 -17.09 7.89
N LEU A 14 2.27 -16.09 8.55
CA LEU A 14 0.87 -15.72 8.44
C LEU A 14 0.76 -14.36 7.75
N ILE A 15 -0.35 -14.17 7.03
CA ILE A 15 -0.72 -12.87 6.46
C ILE A 15 -1.90 -12.30 7.24
N GLN A 16 -1.89 -10.99 7.44
CA GLN A 16 -3.09 -10.26 7.82
C GLN A 16 -3.69 -9.64 6.56
N GLY A 17 -4.97 -9.93 6.28
CA GLY A 17 -5.66 -9.36 5.14
C GLY A 17 -6.79 -10.26 4.66
N PHE A 18 -6.76 -10.63 3.38
CA PHE A 18 -7.84 -11.36 2.72
C PHE A 18 -7.30 -12.44 1.79
N PHE A 19 -8.03 -13.54 1.68
CA PHE A 19 -7.78 -14.59 0.70
C PHE A 19 -9.13 -15.16 0.26
N GLU A 20 -9.36 -15.17 -1.04
CA GLU A 20 -10.49 -15.89 -1.62
C GLU A 20 -10.10 -16.45 -2.98
N GLN A 21 -10.64 -17.63 -3.29
CA GLN A 21 -10.47 -18.27 -4.57
C GLN A 21 -11.83 -18.74 -5.07
N ARG A 22 -12.16 -18.41 -6.32
CA ARG A 22 -13.41 -18.82 -6.97
C ARG A 22 -13.14 -19.35 -8.37
N THR A 23 -13.88 -20.39 -8.74
CA THR A 23 -13.92 -20.83 -10.14
C THR A 23 -14.97 -19.98 -10.86
N VAL A 24 -14.56 -19.36 -11.96
CA VAL A 24 -15.41 -18.52 -12.80
C VAL A 24 -15.43 -19.09 -14.21
N GLY A 25 -16.63 -19.17 -14.80
CA GLY A 25 -16.79 -19.52 -16.20
C GLY A 25 -16.72 -18.27 -17.06
N VAL A 26 -15.81 -18.23 -18.03
CA VAL A 26 -15.72 -17.15 -19.02
C VAL A 26 -15.73 -17.80 -20.39
N LEU A 27 -16.79 -17.54 -21.16
CA LEU A 27 -17.04 -18.22 -22.44
C LEU A 27 -17.02 -19.74 -22.27
N SER A 28 -16.15 -20.45 -23.01
CA SER A 28 -15.95 -21.90 -22.93
C SER A 28 -14.88 -22.33 -21.91
N SER A 29 -14.20 -21.38 -21.27
CA SER A 29 -13.12 -21.65 -20.32
C SER A 29 -13.59 -21.60 -18.87
N ARG A 30 -13.06 -22.50 -18.03
CA ARG A 30 -13.17 -22.41 -16.58
C ARG A 30 -11.87 -21.89 -16.02
N LEU A 31 -11.93 -20.75 -15.37
CA LEU A 31 -10.78 -20.07 -14.80
C LEU A 31 -10.88 -20.12 -13.29
N VAL A 32 -9.74 -20.22 -12.61
CA VAL A 32 -9.67 -20.07 -11.16
C VAL A 32 -9.13 -18.67 -10.89
N LEU A 33 -9.98 -17.81 -10.35
CA LEU A 33 -9.65 -16.47 -9.90
C LEU A 33 -9.28 -16.52 -8.43
N THR A 34 -8.08 -16.06 -8.08
CA THR A 34 -7.63 -15.91 -6.69
C THR A 34 -7.41 -14.43 -6.41
N LEU A 35 -7.96 -13.94 -5.30
CA LEU A 35 -7.72 -12.60 -4.80
C LEU A 35 -7.06 -12.69 -3.43
N ILE A 36 -5.90 -12.06 -3.28
CA ILE A 36 -5.17 -12.01 -2.01
C ILE A 36 -4.92 -10.54 -1.68
N ALA A 37 -5.24 -10.13 -0.45
CA ALA A 37 -4.81 -8.85 0.09
C ALA A 37 -3.88 -9.08 1.29
N ARG A 38 -2.71 -8.46 1.28
CA ARG A 38 -1.67 -8.60 2.31
C ARG A 38 -1.37 -7.22 2.90
N ARG A 39 -1.65 -7.05 4.19
CA ARG A 39 -1.32 -5.82 4.92
C ARG A 39 0.09 -5.91 5.48
N THR A 40 0.85 -4.83 5.36
CA THR A 40 2.19 -4.72 5.96
C THR A 40 2.13 -4.83 7.48
N CYS A 41 3.16 -5.44 8.07
CA CYS A 41 3.40 -5.38 9.52
C CYS A 41 4.21 -4.14 9.93
N ASN A 42 4.88 -3.48 8.98
CA ASN A 42 5.64 -2.26 9.25
C ASN A 42 4.70 -1.07 9.43
N PHE A 43 4.99 -0.22 10.41
CA PHE A 43 4.19 0.96 10.74
C PHE A 43 2.66 0.68 10.83
N ALA A 44 2.32 -0.51 11.34
CA ALA A 44 0.94 -0.93 11.53
C ALA A 44 0.29 -0.21 12.72
N GLY A 45 -1.00 0.08 12.60
CA GLY A 45 -1.82 0.62 13.68
C GLY A 45 -3.22 0.95 13.19
N THR A 46 -4.03 1.62 14.01
CA THR A 46 -5.36 2.03 13.58
C THR A 46 -5.24 3.19 12.58
N ARG A 47 -6.15 3.25 11.59
CA ARG A 47 -6.12 4.22 10.48
C ARG A 47 -6.06 5.69 10.94
N TYR A 48 -6.58 6.00 12.12
CA TYR A 48 -6.58 7.35 12.68
C TYR A 48 -5.32 7.65 13.51
N LEU A 49 -4.70 6.63 14.12
CA LEU A 49 -3.50 6.81 14.94
C LEU A 49 -2.19 6.68 14.15
N ARG A 50 -2.20 5.96 13.02
CA ARG A 50 -1.01 5.76 12.17
C ARG A 50 -1.30 6.20 10.74
N ARG A 51 -0.69 7.33 10.36
CA ARG A 51 -0.73 7.93 9.03
C ARG A 51 0.66 8.42 8.64
N GLY A 52 0.85 8.67 7.36
CA GLY A 52 2.12 9.16 6.85
C GLY A 52 3.15 8.06 6.66
N VAL A 53 4.41 8.45 6.78
CA VAL A 53 5.59 7.61 6.61
C VAL A 53 6.45 7.61 7.89
N THR A 54 7.22 6.55 8.09
CA THR A 54 8.32 6.53 9.07
C THR A 54 9.60 7.11 8.47
N PHE A 55 10.61 7.41 9.31
CA PHE A 55 11.95 7.79 8.85
C PHE A 55 12.61 6.75 7.93
N GLU A 56 12.25 5.48 8.06
CA GLU A 56 12.76 4.38 7.25
C GLU A 56 12.03 4.22 5.90
N GLY A 57 11.06 5.10 5.60
CA GLY A 57 10.27 5.04 4.35
C GLY A 57 9.10 4.04 4.39
N HIS A 58 8.68 3.58 5.57
CA HIS A 58 7.50 2.70 5.69
C HIS A 58 6.22 3.53 5.76
N ALA A 59 5.42 3.49 4.69
CA ALA A 59 4.12 4.14 4.65
C ALA A 59 3.09 3.38 5.50
N ALA A 60 2.29 4.11 6.27
CA ALA A 60 1.29 3.52 7.15
C ALA A 60 0.23 2.77 6.34
N ASN A 61 -0.24 1.64 6.87
CA ASN A 61 -1.36 0.88 6.31
C ASN A 61 -1.17 0.49 4.83
N GLU A 62 0.06 0.19 4.41
CA GLU A 62 0.33 -0.40 3.10
C GLU A 62 -0.38 -1.77 2.98
N VAL A 63 -1.09 -1.94 1.88
CA VAL A 63 -1.77 -3.18 1.49
C VAL A 63 -1.41 -3.49 0.04
N GLU A 64 -0.96 -4.71 -0.18
CA GLU A 64 -0.74 -5.30 -1.49
C GLU A 64 -1.94 -6.18 -1.84
N THR A 65 -2.60 -5.87 -2.96
CA THR A 65 -3.69 -6.67 -3.51
C THR A 65 -3.19 -7.36 -4.76
N GLU A 66 -3.23 -8.69 -4.76
CA GLU A 66 -2.83 -9.52 -5.89
C GLU A 66 -4.04 -10.27 -6.43
N GLN A 67 -4.30 -10.09 -7.72
CA GLN A 67 -5.24 -10.86 -8.48
C GLN A 67 -4.48 -11.89 -9.31
N MET A 68 -4.79 -13.17 -9.11
CA MET A 68 -4.23 -14.25 -9.90
C MET A 68 -5.32 -14.94 -10.71
N LEU A 69 -5.00 -15.32 -11.95
CA LEU A 69 -5.85 -16.13 -12.79
C LEU A 69 -5.11 -17.41 -13.12
N SER A 70 -5.75 -18.57 -12.96
CA SER A 70 -5.22 -19.86 -13.39
C SER A 70 -6.21 -20.52 -14.34
N GLU A 71 -5.75 -20.77 -15.56
CA GLU A 71 -6.50 -21.52 -16.56
C GLU A 71 -5.90 -22.93 -16.72
N PRO A 72 -6.68 -24.00 -16.55
CA PRO A 72 -6.26 -25.33 -16.96
C PRO A 72 -6.14 -25.34 -18.49
N GLY A 73 -4.92 -25.34 -19.01
CA GLY A 73 -4.71 -25.39 -20.45
C GLY A 73 -4.91 -26.80 -21.01
N VAL A 74 -4.81 -26.91 -22.33
CA VAL A 74 -4.88 -28.21 -23.03
C VAL A 74 -3.60 -29.02 -22.75
N GLY A 75 -3.75 -30.20 -22.16
CA GLY A 75 -2.63 -31.05 -21.73
C GLY A 75 -2.12 -30.74 -20.32
N SER A 76 -0.79 -30.72 -20.11
CA SER A 76 -0.15 -30.50 -18.80
C SER A 76 0.25 -29.04 -18.51
N ARG A 77 -0.08 -28.07 -19.39
CA ARG A 77 0.29 -26.65 -19.22
C ARG A 77 -0.87 -25.88 -18.58
N THR A 78 -0.68 -25.42 -17.35
CA THR A 78 -1.57 -24.43 -16.70
C THR A 78 -1.05 -23.02 -17.01
N MET A 79 -1.87 -22.16 -17.62
CA MET A 79 -1.54 -20.75 -17.76
C MET A 79 -1.86 -20.05 -16.45
N ARG A 80 -0.93 -19.22 -15.95
CA ARG A 80 -1.12 -18.44 -14.73
C ARG A 80 -0.70 -16.99 -14.96
N THR A 81 -1.52 -16.06 -14.50
CA THR A 81 -1.17 -14.64 -14.47
C THR A 81 -1.32 -14.12 -13.04
N SER A 82 -0.57 -13.07 -12.74
CA SER A 82 -0.68 -12.33 -11.47
C SER A 82 -0.60 -10.84 -11.79
N TYR A 83 -1.45 -10.06 -11.13
CA TYR A 83 -1.49 -8.62 -11.22
C TYR A 83 -1.57 -8.03 -9.82
N VAL A 84 -0.63 -7.14 -9.50
CA VAL A 84 -0.45 -6.58 -8.16
C VAL A 84 -0.75 -5.09 -8.16
N GLN A 85 -1.50 -4.63 -7.16
CA GLN A 85 -1.74 -3.23 -6.88
C GLN A 85 -1.43 -2.92 -5.42
N LEU A 86 -0.99 -1.69 -5.16
CA LEU A 86 -0.68 -1.22 -3.81
C LEU A 86 -1.58 -0.06 -3.42
N ARG A 87 -1.88 -0.01 -2.13
CA ARG A 87 -2.52 1.13 -1.48
C ARG A 87 -1.84 1.38 -0.16
N ALA A 88 -1.43 2.61 0.11
CA ALA A 88 -0.84 3.01 1.38
C ALA A 88 -1.31 4.41 1.80
N SER A 89 -0.89 4.87 2.97
CA SER A 89 -0.97 6.29 3.34
C SER A 89 -0.07 7.13 2.45
N VAL A 90 -0.40 8.41 2.28
CA VAL A 90 0.47 9.37 1.58
C VAL A 90 1.82 9.41 2.30
N PRO A 91 2.96 9.17 1.61
CA PRO A 91 4.26 8.95 2.24
C PRO A 91 4.94 10.26 2.67
N LEU A 92 4.26 11.04 3.50
CA LEU A 92 4.73 12.28 4.10
C LEU A 92 4.63 12.19 5.62
N PHE A 93 5.29 13.07 6.36
CA PHE A 93 5.06 13.18 7.80
C PHE A 93 3.78 13.99 8.08
N TRP A 94 2.68 13.29 8.33
CA TRP A 94 1.40 13.94 8.61
C TRP A 94 0.53 13.15 9.58
N SER A 95 -0.32 13.89 10.28
CA SER A 95 -1.30 13.35 11.22
C SER A 95 -2.66 13.99 11.01
N GLN A 96 -3.68 13.33 11.56
CA GLN A 96 -5.03 13.84 11.60
C GLN A 96 -5.56 13.62 13.01
N VAL A 97 -5.67 14.69 13.79
CA VAL A 97 -6.09 14.62 15.19
C VAL A 97 -7.59 14.41 15.23
N THR A 98 -8.03 13.19 15.51
CA THR A 98 -9.45 12.87 15.63
C THR A 98 -9.98 13.34 16.98
N ASP A 99 -10.90 14.29 16.94
CA ASP A 99 -11.74 14.68 18.07
C ASP A 99 -13.20 14.26 17.76
N ALA A 100 -13.87 13.65 18.73
CA ALA A 100 -15.25 13.17 18.60
C ALA A 100 -16.23 14.29 18.26
N MET A 101 -15.90 15.53 18.63
CA MET A 101 -16.73 16.71 18.39
C MET A 101 -16.47 17.38 17.03
N THR A 102 -15.42 16.97 16.31
CA THR A 102 -15.03 17.56 15.03
C THR A 102 -15.30 16.56 13.89
N PRO A 103 -16.38 16.72 13.10
CA PRO A 103 -16.74 15.78 12.04
C PRO A 103 -15.67 15.57 10.96
N LYS A 104 -14.77 16.56 10.85
CA LYS A 104 -13.81 16.71 9.75
C LYS A 104 -12.46 17.19 10.31
N PRO A 105 -11.73 16.34 11.04
CA PRO A 105 -10.51 16.73 11.71
C PRO A 105 -9.46 17.23 10.73
N ASP A 106 -8.69 18.22 11.15
CA ASP A 106 -7.67 18.87 10.32
C ASP A 106 -6.48 17.95 10.05
N ILE A 107 -5.85 18.18 8.90
CA ILE A 107 -4.62 17.50 8.49
C ILE A 107 -3.45 18.41 8.86
N VAL A 108 -2.53 17.87 9.65
CA VAL A 108 -1.32 18.56 10.10
C VAL A 108 -0.12 17.94 9.39
N LEU A 109 0.55 18.73 8.54
CA LEU A 109 1.84 18.39 7.96
C LEU A 109 2.94 18.74 8.97
N HIS A 110 3.79 17.77 9.29
CA HIS A 110 4.94 18.00 10.16
C HIS A 110 6.14 18.43 9.31
N HIS A 111 6.67 19.63 9.57
CA HIS A 111 7.81 20.20 8.86
C HIS A 111 9.15 19.60 9.34
N PHE A 112 9.33 18.29 9.16
CA PHE A 112 10.56 17.62 9.60
C PHE A 112 11.49 17.19 8.46
N ASP A 113 11.05 17.26 7.20
CA ASP A 113 11.80 16.68 6.08
C ASP A 113 11.83 17.61 4.86
N PRO A 114 12.71 18.64 4.86
CA PRO A 114 12.83 19.57 3.74
C PRO A 114 13.41 18.92 2.47
N LEU A 115 14.05 17.76 2.59
CA LEU A 115 14.65 17.03 1.46
C LEU A 115 13.77 15.84 1.02
N PHE A 116 12.64 15.59 1.67
CA PHE A 116 11.76 14.45 1.42
C PHE A 116 12.47 13.09 1.46
N GLU A 117 13.49 12.93 2.30
CA GLU A 117 14.30 11.71 2.41
C GLU A 117 13.44 10.47 2.72
N ALA A 118 12.45 10.61 3.61
CA ALA A 118 11.57 9.50 3.95
C ALA A 118 10.67 9.09 2.77
N THR A 119 10.23 10.07 1.99
CA THR A 119 9.47 9.84 0.76
C THR A 119 10.34 9.20 -0.32
N GLN A 120 11.56 9.68 -0.53
CA GLN A 120 12.53 9.08 -1.44
C GLN A 120 12.85 7.62 -1.06
N ALA A 121 13.05 7.35 0.23
CA ALA A 121 13.27 5.99 0.75
C ALA A 121 12.06 5.09 0.48
N HIS A 122 10.84 5.60 0.65
CA HIS A 122 9.60 4.87 0.34
C HIS A 122 9.55 4.45 -1.14
N PHE A 123 9.74 5.39 -2.07
CA PHE A 123 9.69 5.09 -3.49
C PHE A 123 10.88 4.25 -3.98
N SER A 124 12.07 4.44 -3.41
CA SER A 124 13.23 3.57 -3.65
C SER A 124 12.94 2.11 -3.25
N SER A 125 12.25 1.91 -2.12
CA SER A 125 11.81 0.59 -1.68
C SER A 125 10.77 -0.02 -2.63
N LEU A 126 9.82 0.79 -3.13
CA LEU A 126 8.86 0.34 -4.14
C LEU A 126 9.53 -0.05 -5.45
N LEU A 127 10.44 0.78 -5.97
CA LEU A 127 11.17 0.51 -7.21
C LEU A 127 12.01 -0.76 -7.09
N ARG A 128 12.60 -1.03 -5.92
CA ARG A 128 13.32 -2.27 -5.66
C ARG A 128 12.40 -3.50 -5.68
N ARG A 129 11.16 -3.37 -5.23
CA ARG A 129 10.19 -4.48 -5.15
C ARG A 129 9.46 -4.75 -6.46
N TYR A 130 9.08 -3.71 -7.19
CA TYR A 130 8.17 -3.80 -8.33
C TYR A 130 8.75 -3.31 -9.66
N ALA A 131 10.01 -2.83 -9.65
CA ALA A 131 10.67 -2.18 -10.78
C ALA A 131 9.97 -0.90 -11.25
N ALA A 132 10.55 -0.26 -12.28
CA ALA A 132 10.01 0.93 -12.92
C ALA A 132 9.17 0.53 -14.16
N PRO A 133 8.15 1.33 -14.53
CA PRO A 133 7.67 2.53 -13.85
C PRO A 133 6.68 2.23 -12.71
N ILE A 134 6.57 3.15 -11.75
CA ILE A 134 5.51 3.16 -10.74
C ILE A 134 4.49 4.22 -11.12
N TYR A 135 3.22 3.83 -11.20
CA TYR A 135 2.11 4.76 -11.41
C TYR A 135 1.42 5.07 -10.09
N VAL A 136 1.41 6.35 -9.71
CA VAL A 136 0.76 6.83 -8.49
C VAL A 136 -0.59 7.46 -8.83
N VAL A 137 -1.67 6.91 -8.28
CA VAL A 137 -3.03 7.46 -8.44
C VAL A 137 -3.38 8.28 -7.20
N ASN A 138 -3.38 9.60 -7.32
CA ASN A 138 -3.73 10.51 -6.25
C ASN A 138 -5.17 11.03 -6.40
N LEU A 139 -6.04 10.71 -5.43
CA LEU A 139 -7.44 11.18 -5.37
C LEU A 139 -7.69 12.20 -4.25
N VAL A 140 -6.64 12.79 -3.70
CA VAL A 140 -6.73 13.85 -2.68
C VAL A 140 -7.51 15.05 -3.24
N LYS A 141 -8.45 15.57 -2.46
CA LYS A 141 -9.33 16.64 -2.93
C LYS A 141 -8.56 17.95 -3.12
N GLN A 142 -8.57 18.48 -4.35
CA GLN A 142 -7.82 19.68 -4.71
C GLN A 142 -8.59 21.00 -4.47
N LYS A 143 -9.91 21.01 -4.71
CA LYS A 143 -10.76 22.21 -4.55
C LYS A 143 -11.62 22.11 -3.30
N GLU A 144 -11.28 22.88 -2.27
CA GLU A 144 -12.01 22.92 -0.99
C GLU A 144 -12.23 24.37 -0.52
N LYS A 145 -13.33 24.62 0.21
CA LYS A 145 -13.55 25.91 0.88
C LYS A 145 -12.50 26.20 1.96
N HIS A 146 -12.10 25.16 2.70
CA HIS A 146 -11.04 25.21 3.69
C HIS A 146 -9.96 24.20 3.28
N PRO A 147 -8.74 24.64 2.95
CA PRO A 147 -7.70 23.78 2.42
C PRO A 147 -7.19 22.84 3.50
N ARG A 148 -7.51 21.55 3.37
CA ARG A 148 -7.08 20.49 4.31
C ARG A 148 -6.41 19.37 3.55
N GLU A 149 -7.13 18.74 2.63
CA GLU A 149 -6.60 17.68 1.78
C GLU A 149 -5.66 18.26 0.71
N SER A 150 -6.01 19.40 0.12
CA SER A 150 -5.20 20.05 -0.91
C SER A 150 -3.78 20.40 -0.44
N LYS A 151 -3.58 20.68 0.85
CA LYS A 151 -2.25 20.88 1.46
C LYS A 151 -1.39 19.61 1.35
N LEU A 152 -1.97 18.47 1.67
CA LEU A 152 -1.32 17.17 1.58
C LEU A 152 -1.04 16.79 0.11
N GLY A 153 -1.97 17.13 -0.79
CA GLY A 153 -1.80 16.94 -2.23
C GLY A 153 -0.62 17.73 -2.79
N GLY A 154 -0.57 19.04 -2.51
CA GLY A 154 0.54 19.90 -2.96
C GLY A 154 1.89 19.47 -2.40
N ALA A 155 1.96 19.12 -1.11
CA ALA A 155 3.19 18.62 -0.51
C ALA A 155 3.65 17.28 -1.12
N LEU A 156 2.72 16.41 -1.53
CA LEU A 156 3.08 15.16 -2.21
C LEU A 156 3.62 15.45 -3.61
N GLU A 157 2.99 16.35 -4.35
CA GLU A 157 3.45 16.76 -5.68
C GLU A 157 4.86 17.37 -5.63
N GLU A 158 5.15 18.21 -4.64
CA GLU A 158 6.49 18.75 -4.37
C GLU A 158 7.49 17.63 -4.04
N ALA A 159 7.13 16.70 -3.16
CA ALA A 159 7.99 15.58 -2.80
C ALA A 159 8.34 14.69 -4.01
N LEU A 160 7.37 14.45 -4.90
CA LEU A 160 7.57 13.63 -6.10
C LEU A 160 8.55 14.26 -7.11
N GLN A 161 8.80 15.57 -7.06
CA GLN A 161 9.82 16.24 -7.89
C GLN A 161 11.26 15.95 -7.42
N HIS A 162 11.42 15.42 -6.20
CA HIS A 162 12.71 15.13 -5.57
C HIS A 162 13.12 13.64 -5.68
N ILE A 163 12.37 12.84 -6.44
CA ILE A 163 12.57 11.38 -6.62
C ILE A 163 13.08 11.12 -8.04
#